data_AF-A0A8J6V2X1-F1
#
_entry.id   AF-A0A8J6V2X1-F1
#
_cell.length_a   1.000
_cell.length_b   1.000
_cell.length_c   1.000
_cell.angle_alpha   90.00
_cell.angle_beta   90.00
_cell.angle_gamma   90.00
#
_symmetry.space_group_name_H-M   'P 1'
#
loop_
_entity.id
_entity.type
_entity.pdbx_description
1 polymer ?
#
loop_
_entity_poly.entity_id
_entity_poly.type
_entity_poly.pdbx_seq_one_letter_code
_entity_poly.pdbx_strand_id
1 'polypeptide(L)'
;MKKVKLEMEDEMRSEYHLKSLRIRRLGSERKSFGGIKMVDLQLGKVQTHYCDICSSWLDFCFDRYTLTYDSVTIYLLNIPLLRCAHCVKYYFPEKTKSLLLTVLDQAKKSGNTVVRLSPRQDYERRFEYGQVDFLYDHRDYENIPGLQRPWNNGSLTPVFFNLAVLNKYSQHPDYQLDLFSKTYGIIEKGSEFSIAFGINRNRKVFMWLGDIDKLPLNEQYYLRSENVESDHDLYSEFYESQIEVQFSNPSPENFLFHVRSETNQTCREERGGYLHTFEGEISKVIENLDRPVFWQEKHVKPVVEALNEVMVESLDTQFLKGELKDLCRKDDLKGLGSLKLFEKWIDKVLKCPKFADIALPFYVLYDFRILSSHLILDARREATLRSINQRLGLAEDNANYELIYDVLIGKLKESYEIIFAHLQAQPSK
;
A
#
# COMPACT_ATOMS: atom_id res chain seq x y z
N MET A 1 -18.99 25.64 -24.23
CA MET A 1 -20.10 24.95 -23.53
C MET A 1 -21.07 24.21 -24.47
N LYS A 2 -21.67 24.81 -25.51
CA LYS A 2 -22.61 24.08 -26.39
C LYS A 2 -21.98 22.92 -27.19
N LYS A 3 -20.74 23.08 -27.67
CA LYS A 3 -20.01 22.04 -28.43
C LYS A 3 -19.65 20.83 -27.56
N VAL A 4 -19.06 21.09 -26.38
CA VAL A 4 -18.77 20.07 -25.34
C VAL A 4 -20.03 19.31 -24.92
N LYS A 5 -21.19 19.99 -24.80
CA LYS A 5 -22.45 19.36 -24.40
C LYS A 5 -23.00 18.41 -25.48
N LEU A 6 -22.83 18.74 -26.77
CA LEU A 6 -23.23 17.89 -27.89
C LEU A 6 -22.30 16.68 -28.06
N GLU A 7 -20.99 16.87 -27.95
CA GLU A 7 -20.00 15.78 -28.01
C GLU A 7 -20.24 14.75 -26.88
N MET A 8 -20.52 15.21 -25.66
CA MET A 8 -20.87 14.35 -24.53
C MET A 8 -22.19 13.59 -24.74
N GLU A 9 -23.21 14.23 -25.33
CA GLU A 9 -24.51 13.60 -25.60
C GLU A 9 -24.41 12.45 -26.62
N ASP A 10 -23.55 12.58 -27.63
CA ASP A 10 -23.32 11.52 -28.62
C ASP A 10 -22.45 10.37 -28.05
N GLU A 11 -21.43 10.68 -27.26
CA GLU A 11 -20.63 9.66 -26.54
C GLU A 11 -21.52 8.84 -25.59
N MET A 12 -22.37 9.49 -24.79
CA MET A 12 -23.27 8.81 -23.84
C MET A 12 -24.29 7.90 -24.53
N ARG A 13 -24.75 8.25 -25.73
CA ARG A 13 -25.65 7.38 -26.53
C ARG A 13 -24.95 6.15 -27.08
N SER A 14 -23.65 6.25 -27.32
CA SER A 14 -22.84 5.12 -27.79
C SER A 14 -22.61 4.09 -26.68
N GLU A 15 -22.56 4.53 -25.41
CA GLU A 15 -22.18 3.73 -24.23
C GLU A 15 -23.38 3.26 -23.38
N TYR A 16 -24.49 4.00 -23.33
CA TYR A 16 -25.62 3.69 -22.44
C TYR A 16 -26.93 3.39 -23.19
N HIS A 17 -27.73 2.45 -22.67
CA HIS A 17 -29.06 2.15 -23.20
C HIS A 17 -30.11 3.19 -22.77
N LEU A 18 -30.08 4.36 -23.40
CA LEU A 18 -31.07 5.42 -23.16
C LEU A 18 -32.46 5.11 -23.76
N LYS A 19 -32.60 4.02 -24.54
CA LYS A 19 -33.83 3.61 -25.25
C LYS A 19 -35.00 3.19 -24.33
N SER A 20 -34.83 3.17 -23.01
CA SER A 20 -35.85 2.67 -22.06
C SER A 20 -36.60 3.76 -21.29
N LEU A 21 -36.72 4.97 -21.87
CA LEU A 21 -37.63 6.04 -21.43
C LEU A 21 -39.12 5.68 -21.66
N ARG A 22 -39.57 4.49 -21.24
CA ARG A 22 -40.99 4.10 -21.21
C ARG A 22 -41.53 4.25 -19.80
N ILE A 23 -42.24 5.34 -19.51
CA ILE A 23 -43.10 5.39 -18.33
C ILE A 23 -44.35 4.55 -18.58
N ARG A 24 -44.73 3.71 -17.61
CA ARG A 24 -46.15 3.44 -17.34
C ARG A 24 -46.69 4.59 -16.50
N ARG A 25 -47.67 5.35 -17.00
CA ARG A 25 -48.43 6.30 -16.18
C ARG A 25 -48.96 5.53 -14.97
N LEU A 26 -48.41 5.77 -13.79
CA LEU A 26 -49.10 5.40 -12.55
C LEU A 26 -50.27 6.37 -12.46
N GLY A 27 -51.46 5.84 -12.72
CA GLY A 27 -52.71 6.56 -12.58
C GLY A 27 -52.78 7.25 -11.22
N SER A 28 -53.39 8.42 -11.23
CA SER A 28 -53.70 9.21 -10.05
C SER A 28 -54.55 8.40 -9.07
N GLU A 29 -53.92 7.63 -8.18
CA GLU A 29 -54.49 7.16 -6.91
C GLU A 29 -53.51 6.24 -6.15
N ARG A 30 -52.86 6.80 -5.12
CA ARG A 30 -52.94 6.35 -3.70
C ARG A 30 -51.64 6.57 -2.91
N LYS A 31 -51.83 7.40 -1.87
CA LYS A 31 -51.29 7.33 -0.50
C LYS A 31 -49.77 7.39 -0.33
N SER A 32 -49.36 8.56 0.17
CA SER A 32 -48.18 8.83 1.00
C SER A 32 -47.44 7.59 1.49
N PHE A 33 -46.35 7.25 0.82
CA PHE A 33 -45.24 6.54 1.43
C PHE A 33 -44.18 7.57 1.84
N GLY A 34 -43.55 7.31 3.00
CA GLY A 34 -42.74 8.26 3.77
C GLY A 34 -41.78 9.11 2.96
N GLY A 35 -41.52 10.32 3.49
CA GLY A 35 -40.77 11.41 2.84
C GLY A 35 -39.67 10.91 1.90
N ILE A 36 -39.88 11.14 0.61
CA ILE A 36 -38.88 10.86 -0.43
C ILE A 36 -37.70 11.79 -0.13
N LYS A 37 -36.64 11.24 0.47
CA LYS A 37 -35.40 11.98 0.68
C LYS A 37 -34.80 12.24 -0.70
N MET A 38 -34.82 13.50 -1.14
CA MET A 38 -34.09 13.89 -2.34
C MET A 38 -32.61 13.62 -2.12
N VAL A 39 -32.00 12.90 -3.05
CA VAL A 39 -30.57 12.61 -3.00
C VAL A 39 -29.82 13.85 -3.50
N ASP A 40 -28.87 14.33 -2.72
CA ASP A 40 -27.89 15.29 -3.20
C ASP A 40 -26.97 14.59 -4.21
N LEU A 41 -26.99 15.08 -5.45
CA LEU A 41 -26.15 14.57 -6.55
C LEU A 41 -24.69 15.04 -6.45
N GLN A 42 -24.36 15.89 -5.47
CA GLN A 42 -23.00 16.35 -5.19
C GLN A 42 -22.35 17.06 -6.39
N LEU A 43 -23.15 17.76 -7.20
CA LEU A 43 -22.73 18.39 -8.45
C LEU A 43 -21.73 19.54 -8.25
N GLY A 44 -21.78 20.20 -7.10
CA GLY A 44 -20.88 21.31 -6.76
C GLY A 44 -19.54 20.87 -6.18
N LYS A 45 -19.31 19.56 -6.04
CA LYS A 45 -18.13 19.01 -5.39
C LYS A 45 -17.39 18.10 -6.36
N VAL A 46 -16.08 18.32 -6.53
CA VAL A 46 -15.21 17.35 -7.21
C VAL A 46 -15.11 16.10 -6.36
N GLN A 47 -15.42 14.95 -6.95
CA GLN A 47 -15.35 13.66 -6.27
C GLN A 47 -13.89 13.26 -6.03
N THR A 48 -13.58 12.87 -4.80
CA THR A 48 -12.29 12.28 -4.41
C THR A 48 -12.49 10.80 -4.06
N HIS A 49 -11.40 10.07 -3.81
CA HIS A 49 -11.46 8.69 -3.32
C HIS A 49 -11.79 8.54 -1.83
N TYR A 50 -12.03 9.63 -1.11
CA TYR A 50 -12.21 9.61 0.33
C TYR A 50 -13.63 9.95 0.74
N CYS A 51 -14.13 9.24 1.75
CA CYS A 51 -15.44 9.48 2.33
C CYS A 51 -15.47 10.80 3.12
N ASP A 52 -16.37 11.71 2.75
CA ASP A 52 -16.59 12.98 3.47
C ASP A 52 -16.93 12.88 4.96
N ILE A 53 -17.33 11.69 5.43
CA ILE A 53 -17.80 11.49 6.81
C ILE A 53 -16.69 10.91 7.69
N CYS A 54 -15.97 9.90 7.20
CA CYS A 54 -14.98 9.16 7.98
C CYS A 54 -13.57 9.17 7.38
N SER A 55 -13.38 9.87 6.26
CA SER A 55 -12.13 9.94 5.49
C SER A 55 -11.58 8.59 5.01
N SER A 56 -12.34 7.50 5.18
CA SER A 56 -11.94 6.17 4.67
C SER A 56 -12.09 6.10 3.16
N TRP A 57 -11.31 5.22 2.53
CA TRP A 57 -11.35 4.99 1.09
C TRP A 57 -12.75 4.60 0.61
N LEU A 58 -13.09 5.04 -0.60
CA LEU A 58 -14.30 4.66 -1.31
C LEU A 58 -14.00 3.53 -2.29
N ASP A 59 -14.75 2.44 -2.17
CA ASP A 59 -14.68 1.31 -3.10
C ASP A 59 -15.38 1.68 -4.41
N PHE A 60 -14.71 1.43 -5.53
CA PHE A 60 -15.31 1.56 -6.86
C PHE A 60 -16.20 0.34 -7.12
N CYS A 61 -17.49 0.57 -7.41
CA CYS A 61 -18.49 -0.49 -7.46
C CYS A 61 -19.55 -0.26 -8.54
N PHE A 62 -20.30 -1.33 -8.81
CA PHE A 62 -21.35 -1.39 -9.84
C PHE A 62 -22.70 -1.78 -9.24
N ASP A 63 -22.91 -1.45 -7.97
CA ASP A 63 -24.10 -1.78 -7.20
C ASP A 63 -25.39 -1.28 -7.88
N ARG A 64 -26.51 -1.96 -7.61
CA ARG A 64 -27.82 -1.44 -7.97
C ARG A 64 -28.17 -0.29 -7.05
N TYR A 65 -28.41 0.89 -7.62
CA TYR A 65 -28.70 2.09 -6.85
C TYR A 65 -29.94 2.80 -7.38
N THR A 66 -30.78 3.28 -6.48
CA THR A 66 -32.00 4.03 -6.84
C THR A 66 -31.96 5.39 -6.19
N LEU A 67 -32.23 6.43 -6.97
CA LEU A 67 -32.29 7.80 -6.47
C LEU A 67 -33.49 8.53 -7.04
N THR A 68 -33.98 9.52 -6.29
CA THR A 68 -35.03 10.43 -6.74
C THR A 68 -34.52 11.86 -6.68
N TYR A 69 -34.62 12.57 -7.80
CA TYR A 69 -34.21 13.97 -7.96
C TYR A 69 -35.23 14.71 -8.82
N ASP A 70 -35.71 15.88 -8.37
CA ASP A 70 -36.73 16.68 -9.07
C ASP A 70 -37.94 15.87 -9.59
N SER A 71 -38.50 15.00 -8.73
CA SER A 71 -39.64 14.10 -9.05
C SER A 71 -39.35 13.04 -10.14
N VAL A 72 -38.09 12.87 -10.55
CA VAL A 72 -37.64 11.79 -11.43
C VAL A 72 -36.94 10.72 -10.60
N THR A 73 -37.43 9.49 -10.66
CA THR A 73 -36.79 8.33 -10.04
C THR A 73 -35.88 7.65 -11.07
N ILE A 74 -34.60 7.47 -10.73
CA ILE A 74 -33.60 6.85 -11.60
C ILE A 74 -33.11 5.56 -10.97
N TYR A 75 -33.21 4.46 -11.72
CA TYR A 75 -32.64 3.16 -11.38
C TYR A 75 -31.30 2.99 -12.11
N LEU A 76 -30.20 2.97 -11.36
CA LEU A 76 -28.86 2.71 -11.84
C LEU A 76 -28.54 1.22 -11.72
N LEU A 77 -28.13 0.61 -12.82
CA LEU A 77 -27.78 -0.80 -12.89
C LEU A 77 -26.44 -0.96 -13.60
N ASN A 78 -25.46 -1.49 -12.89
CA ASN A 78 -24.08 -1.61 -13.37
C ASN A 78 -23.50 -0.27 -13.83
N ILE A 79 -23.91 0.83 -13.19
CA ILE A 79 -23.34 2.16 -13.41
C ILE A 79 -22.20 2.35 -12.40
N PRO A 80 -21.05 2.90 -12.82
CA PRO A 80 -19.96 3.29 -11.93
C PRO A 80 -20.43 4.10 -10.70
N LEU A 81 -20.10 3.62 -9.50
CA LEU A 81 -20.40 4.27 -8.23
C LEU A 81 -19.20 4.16 -7.30
N LEU A 82 -19.18 5.02 -6.28
CA LEU A 82 -18.21 4.97 -5.20
C LEU A 82 -18.95 4.73 -3.89
N ARG A 83 -18.49 3.79 -3.07
CA ARG A 83 -19.17 3.42 -1.81
C ARG A 83 -18.18 3.36 -0.66
N CYS A 84 -18.54 3.99 0.45
CA CYS A 84 -17.78 3.83 1.68
C CYS A 84 -18.16 2.52 2.38
N ALA A 85 -17.19 1.64 2.65
CA ALA A 85 -17.44 0.41 3.42
C ALA A 85 -17.89 0.69 4.86
N HIS A 86 -17.41 1.76 5.49
CA HIS A 86 -17.72 2.11 6.87
C HIS A 86 -19.07 2.82 7.03
N CYS A 87 -19.31 3.88 6.24
CA CYS A 87 -20.53 4.68 6.34
C CYS A 87 -21.67 4.15 5.46
N VAL A 88 -21.39 3.20 4.56
CA VAL A 88 -22.34 2.66 3.56
C VAL A 88 -22.92 3.74 2.62
N LYS A 89 -22.33 4.95 2.64
CA LYS A 89 -22.75 6.08 1.82
C LYS A 89 -22.21 5.92 0.40
N TYR A 90 -23.07 6.21 -0.57
CA TYR A 90 -22.73 6.25 -1.98
C TYR A 90 -22.35 7.67 -2.42
N TYR A 91 -21.45 7.70 -3.39
CA TYR A 91 -20.89 8.86 -4.04
C TYR A 91 -20.88 8.60 -5.55
N PHE A 92 -20.86 9.67 -6.34
CA PHE A 92 -20.94 9.58 -7.79
C PHE A 92 -19.61 10.04 -8.42
N PRO A 93 -18.97 9.23 -9.25
CA PRO A 93 -17.91 9.69 -10.16
C PRO A 93 -18.34 10.89 -11.00
N GLU A 94 -17.38 11.71 -11.45
CA GLU A 94 -17.67 12.90 -12.28
C GLU A 94 -18.39 12.55 -13.60
N LYS A 95 -17.99 11.45 -14.26
CA LYS A 95 -18.68 10.95 -15.45
C LYS A 95 -20.11 10.51 -15.13
N THR A 96 -20.32 9.88 -13.98
CA THR A 96 -21.67 9.48 -13.53
C THR A 96 -22.54 10.69 -13.18
N LYS A 97 -21.99 11.74 -12.54
CA LYS A 97 -22.71 13.01 -12.33
C LYS A 97 -23.15 13.63 -13.65
N SER A 98 -22.25 13.65 -14.64
CA SER A 98 -22.51 14.19 -15.98
C SER A 98 -23.58 13.39 -16.73
N LEU A 99 -23.56 12.06 -16.59
CA LEU A 99 -24.58 11.16 -17.11
C LEU A 99 -25.95 11.45 -16.47
N LEU A 100 -26.00 11.55 -15.14
CA LEU A 100 -27.24 11.84 -14.40
C LEU A 100 -27.85 13.19 -14.82
N LEU A 101 -27.04 14.23 -14.98
CA LEU A 101 -27.49 15.54 -15.45
C LEU A 101 -28.14 15.47 -16.83
N THR A 102 -27.50 14.77 -17.76
CA THR A 102 -28.01 14.59 -19.12
C THR A 102 -29.33 13.83 -19.13
N VAL A 103 -29.39 12.76 -18.33
CA VAL A 103 -30.59 11.92 -18.21
C VAL A 103 -31.74 12.70 -17.58
N LEU A 104 -31.48 13.50 -16.55
CA LEU A 104 -32.48 14.34 -15.91
C LEU A 104 -33.02 15.41 -16.87
N ASP A 105 -32.16 16.06 -17.65
CA ASP A 105 -32.57 17.04 -18.66
C ASP A 105 -33.46 16.39 -19.74
N GLN A 106 -33.07 15.22 -20.24
CA GLN A 106 -33.86 14.44 -21.20
C GLN A 106 -35.19 14.00 -20.60
N ALA A 107 -35.19 13.52 -19.36
CA ALA A 107 -36.40 13.09 -18.66
C ALA A 107 -37.38 14.26 -18.49
N LYS A 108 -36.90 15.44 -18.06
CA LYS A 108 -37.72 16.65 -17.95
C LYS A 108 -38.32 17.06 -19.30
N LYS A 109 -37.52 17.10 -20.37
CA LYS A 109 -38.00 17.45 -21.73
C LYS A 109 -39.04 16.48 -22.27
N SER A 110 -38.96 15.20 -21.88
CA SER A 110 -39.88 14.14 -22.33
C SER A 110 -41.05 13.88 -21.38
N GLY A 111 -41.12 14.59 -20.25
CA GLY A 111 -42.13 14.37 -19.21
C GLY A 111 -41.96 13.04 -18.46
N ASN A 112 -40.76 12.46 -18.48
CA ASN A 112 -40.46 11.18 -17.86
C ASN A 112 -40.16 11.30 -16.36
N THR A 113 -40.93 10.57 -15.54
CA THR A 113 -40.79 10.55 -14.06
C THR A 113 -40.03 9.32 -13.55
N VAL A 114 -39.76 8.34 -14.42
CA VAL A 114 -39.00 7.14 -14.08
C VAL A 114 -38.04 6.82 -15.21
N VAL A 115 -36.76 6.60 -14.88
CA VAL A 115 -35.71 6.25 -15.83
C VAL A 115 -34.91 5.04 -15.32
N ARG A 116 -34.51 4.17 -16.23
CA ARG A 116 -33.57 3.08 -15.96
C ARG A 116 -32.31 3.28 -16.79
N LEU A 117 -31.16 3.27 -16.12
CA LEU A 117 -29.85 3.42 -16.74
C LEU A 117 -29.05 2.14 -16.56
N SER A 118 -28.48 1.67 -17.66
CA SER A 118 -27.53 0.58 -17.70
C SER A 118 -26.56 0.80 -18.87
N PRO A 119 -25.29 0.39 -18.73
CA PRO A 119 -24.35 0.41 -19.83
C PRO A 119 -24.84 -0.55 -20.93
N ARG A 120 -24.37 -0.31 -22.15
CA ARG A 120 -24.51 -1.23 -23.27
C ARG A 120 -23.58 -2.42 -23.07
N GLN A 121 -24.10 -3.62 -23.24
CA GLN A 121 -23.32 -4.85 -23.04
C GLN A 121 -22.25 -5.04 -24.12
N ASP A 122 -22.43 -4.43 -25.30
CA ASP A 122 -21.53 -4.52 -26.44
C ASP A 122 -20.52 -3.36 -26.52
N TYR A 123 -20.53 -2.44 -25.56
CA TYR A 123 -19.63 -1.31 -25.56
C TYR A 123 -18.37 -1.62 -24.77
N GLU A 124 -17.24 -1.63 -25.46
CA GLU A 124 -15.90 -1.66 -24.88
C GLU A 124 -15.08 -0.54 -25.52
N ARG A 125 -14.42 0.28 -24.71
CA ARG A 125 -13.48 1.29 -25.18
C ARG A 125 -12.06 0.77 -25.00
N ARG A 126 -11.25 0.91 -26.05
CA ARG A 126 -9.82 0.68 -26.01
C ARG A 126 -9.08 2.00 -26.21
N PHE A 127 -7.92 2.13 -25.59
CA PHE A 127 -7.04 3.28 -25.74
C PHE A 127 -5.83 2.91 -26.61
N GLU A 128 -5.27 3.90 -27.30
CA GLU A 128 -4.14 3.74 -28.22
C GLU A 128 -2.80 3.66 -27.46
N TYR A 129 -2.69 2.70 -26.54
CA TYR A 129 -1.50 2.44 -25.73
C TYR A 129 -1.27 0.94 -25.61
N GLY A 130 0.01 0.57 -25.57
CA GLY A 130 0.47 -0.81 -25.54
C GLY A 130 0.63 -1.34 -26.96
N GLN A 131 1.72 -2.05 -27.19
CA GLN A 131 1.95 -2.81 -28.41
C GLN A 131 1.35 -4.23 -28.31
N VAL A 132 0.80 -4.57 -27.15
CA VAL A 132 0.21 -5.88 -26.81
C VAL A 132 -1.18 -5.68 -26.21
N ASP A 133 -2.10 -6.61 -26.49
CA ASP A 133 -3.50 -6.52 -26.05
C ASP A 133 -3.71 -6.84 -24.56
N PHE A 134 -3.47 -5.88 -23.68
CA PHE A 134 -3.76 -6.01 -22.25
C PHE A 134 -5.27 -6.09 -21.95
N LEU A 135 -5.60 -6.81 -20.87
CA LEU A 135 -6.86 -6.78 -20.14
C LEU A 135 -6.84 -5.57 -19.21
N TYR A 136 -7.81 -4.69 -19.38
CA TYR A 136 -8.09 -3.56 -18.51
C TYR A 136 -9.56 -3.17 -18.66
N ASP A 137 -10.08 -2.40 -17.70
CA ASP A 137 -11.42 -1.82 -17.80
C ASP A 137 -11.32 -0.31 -18.04
N HIS A 138 -11.80 0.16 -19.20
CA HIS A 138 -11.81 1.59 -19.52
C HIS A 138 -12.60 2.42 -18.50
N ARG A 139 -13.57 1.80 -17.81
CA ARG A 139 -14.39 2.48 -16.80
C ARG A 139 -13.57 2.89 -15.59
N ASP A 140 -12.43 2.23 -15.32
CA ASP A 140 -11.50 2.64 -14.26
C ASP A 140 -10.97 4.03 -14.58
N TYR A 141 -10.32 4.20 -15.74
CA TYR A 141 -9.78 5.49 -16.18
C TYR A 141 -10.84 6.62 -16.20
N GLU A 142 -12.08 6.29 -16.57
CA GLU A 142 -13.13 7.28 -16.77
C GLU A 142 -13.91 7.64 -15.50
N ASN A 143 -13.85 6.82 -14.44
CA ASN A 143 -14.71 6.99 -13.26
C ASN A 143 -13.99 6.96 -11.92
N ILE A 144 -12.79 6.37 -11.85
CA ILE A 144 -11.94 6.48 -10.65
C ILE A 144 -11.42 7.93 -10.61
N PRO A 145 -11.68 8.68 -9.51
CA PRO A 145 -11.16 10.03 -9.32
C PRO A 145 -9.69 10.19 -9.73
N GLY A 146 -9.36 11.37 -10.29
CA GLY A 146 -7.99 11.75 -10.61
C GLY A 146 -7.33 11.10 -11.84
N LEU A 147 -7.90 10.03 -12.40
CA LEU A 147 -7.30 9.34 -13.56
C LEU A 147 -7.56 10.04 -14.89
N GLN A 148 -8.77 10.55 -15.12
CA GLN A 148 -9.11 11.19 -16.39
C GLN A 148 -8.34 12.50 -16.58
N ARG A 149 -7.71 12.68 -17.75
CA ARG A 149 -6.94 13.88 -18.10
C ARG A 149 -7.34 14.41 -19.48
N PRO A 150 -7.20 15.74 -19.72
CA PRO A 150 -7.53 16.32 -21.03
C PRO A 150 -6.45 16.07 -22.09
N TRP A 151 -5.30 15.51 -21.71
CA TRP A 151 -4.23 15.06 -22.61
C TRP A 151 -3.94 13.58 -22.33
N ASN A 152 -3.26 12.91 -23.28
CA ASN A 152 -2.85 11.50 -23.17
C ASN A 152 -4.00 10.57 -22.74
N ASN A 153 -5.11 10.65 -23.47
CA ASN A 153 -6.38 10.02 -23.10
C ASN A 153 -6.24 8.50 -22.94
N GLY A 154 -6.44 8.00 -21.72
CA GLY A 154 -6.30 6.59 -21.37
C GLY A 154 -4.93 6.20 -20.83
N SER A 155 -3.96 7.12 -20.77
CA SER A 155 -2.60 6.82 -20.30
C SER A 155 -2.55 6.36 -18.85
N LEU A 156 -3.48 6.83 -18.00
CA LEU A 156 -3.60 6.39 -16.61
C LEU A 156 -4.60 5.25 -16.43
N THR A 157 -4.92 4.51 -17.49
CA THR A 157 -5.74 3.30 -17.32
C THR A 157 -4.94 2.29 -16.52
N PRO A 158 -5.44 1.84 -15.35
CA PRO A 158 -4.75 0.83 -14.57
C PRO A 158 -4.82 -0.52 -15.29
N VAL A 159 -3.67 -1.17 -15.43
CA VAL A 159 -3.55 -2.55 -15.91
C VAL A 159 -3.11 -3.41 -14.73
N PHE A 160 -3.86 -4.48 -14.47
CA PHE A 160 -3.65 -5.32 -13.29
C PHE A 160 -2.93 -6.62 -13.64
N PHE A 161 -2.12 -7.08 -12.71
CA PHE A 161 -1.28 -8.26 -12.83
C PHE A 161 -1.32 -9.08 -11.54
N ASN A 162 -1.10 -10.39 -11.65
CA ASN A 162 -0.80 -11.21 -10.48
C ASN A 162 0.48 -10.71 -9.80
N LEU A 163 0.57 -10.84 -8.48
CA LEU A 163 1.81 -10.54 -7.74
C LEU A 163 3.03 -11.29 -8.30
N ALA A 164 2.82 -12.47 -8.88
CA ALA A 164 3.84 -13.28 -9.51
C ALA A 164 4.60 -12.56 -10.64
N VAL A 165 4.05 -11.50 -11.24
CA VAL A 165 4.75 -10.67 -12.23
C VAL A 165 6.08 -10.12 -11.72
N LEU A 166 6.16 -9.85 -10.41
CA LEU A 166 7.38 -9.33 -9.79
C LEU A 166 8.49 -10.38 -9.64
N ASN A 167 8.21 -11.67 -9.85
CA ASN A 167 9.21 -12.73 -9.68
C ASN A 167 10.43 -12.53 -10.58
N LYS A 168 10.23 -12.30 -11.88
CA LYS A 168 11.32 -12.03 -12.84
C LYS A 168 12.19 -10.88 -12.36
N TYR A 169 11.56 -9.77 -12.02
CA TYR A 169 12.25 -8.53 -11.65
C TYR A 169 13.00 -8.65 -10.32
N SER A 170 12.46 -9.40 -9.35
CA SER A 170 13.12 -9.65 -8.05
C SER A 170 14.27 -10.67 -8.10
N GLN A 171 14.40 -11.46 -9.17
CA GLN A 171 15.33 -12.60 -9.23
C GLN A 171 16.40 -12.47 -10.31
N HIS A 172 16.12 -11.71 -11.36
CA HIS A 172 17.02 -11.60 -12.48
C HIS A 172 18.02 -10.45 -12.24
N PRO A 173 19.34 -10.69 -12.33
CA PRO A 173 20.36 -9.73 -11.91
C PRO A 173 20.39 -8.43 -12.72
N ASP A 174 19.87 -8.44 -13.95
CA ASP A 174 19.79 -7.24 -14.78
C ASP A 174 18.72 -6.23 -14.33
N TYR A 175 17.85 -6.61 -13.39
CA TYR A 175 16.77 -5.75 -12.91
C TYR A 175 16.99 -5.36 -11.45
N GLN A 176 16.52 -4.17 -11.11
CA GLN A 176 16.35 -3.71 -9.75
C GLN A 176 14.86 -3.57 -9.48
N LEU A 177 14.43 -4.00 -8.30
CA LEU A 177 13.06 -3.87 -7.83
C LEU A 177 13.12 -3.32 -6.42
N ASP A 178 12.75 -2.04 -6.30
CA ASP A 178 12.85 -1.32 -5.04
C ASP A 178 11.45 -0.94 -4.58
N LEU A 179 11.16 -1.14 -3.30
CA LEU A 179 9.92 -0.73 -2.66
C LEU A 179 10.14 0.54 -1.85
N PHE A 180 9.64 1.68 -2.33
CA PHE A 180 9.67 2.94 -1.57
C PHE A 180 8.79 2.86 -0.31
N SER A 181 7.71 2.09 -0.40
CA SER A 181 6.73 1.89 0.66
C SER A 181 6.14 0.48 0.61
N LYS A 182 5.12 0.18 1.42
CA LYS A 182 4.50 -1.17 1.43
C LYS A 182 3.77 -1.49 0.14
N THR A 183 3.29 -0.47 -0.57
CA THR A 183 2.38 -0.63 -1.72
C THR A 183 2.79 0.19 -2.94
N TYR A 184 3.99 0.77 -2.94
CA TYR A 184 4.57 1.52 -4.06
C TYR A 184 6.03 1.10 -4.27
N GLY A 185 6.36 0.64 -5.48
CA GLY A 185 7.73 0.40 -5.90
C GLY A 185 8.03 0.81 -7.34
N ILE A 186 9.27 0.55 -7.72
CA ILE A 186 9.81 0.77 -9.06
C ILE A 186 10.54 -0.46 -9.56
N ILE A 187 10.47 -0.70 -10.87
CA ILE A 187 11.26 -1.71 -11.56
C ILE A 187 12.17 -0.98 -12.53
N GLU A 188 13.47 -1.24 -12.43
CA GLU A 188 14.48 -0.61 -13.26
C GLU A 188 15.32 -1.67 -13.96
N LYS A 189 15.79 -1.34 -15.16
CA LYS A 189 16.77 -2.15 -15.89
C LYS A 189 17.91 -1.23 -16.34
N GLY A 190 18.80 -0.89 -15.41
CA GLY A 190 19.87 0.08 -15.63
C GLY A 190 19.34 1.38 -16.25
N SER A 191 19.96 1.84 -17.33
CA SER A 191 19.48 3.02 -18.07
C SER A 191 18.45 2.73 -19.17
N GLU A 192 17.96 1.49 -19.30
CA GLU A 192 17.06 1.09 -20.39
C GLU A 192 15.63 1.55 -20.14
N PHE A 193 15.09 1.27 -18.95
CA PHE A 193 13.78 1.75 -18.55
C PHE A 193 13.64 1.76 -17.02
N SER A 194 12.65 2.50 -16.57
CA SER A 194 12.17 2.54 -15.19
C SER A 194 10.64 2.64 -15.22
N ILE A 195 9.95 1.78 -14.47
CA ILE A 195 8.48 1.79 -14.38
C ILE A 195 8.02 1.64 -12.93
N ALA A 196 7.14 2.55 -12.53
CA ALA A 196 6.51 2.55 -11.22
C ALA A 196 5.29 1.61 -11.18
N PHE A 197 5.06 0.99 -10.02
CA PHE A 197 3.92 0.09 -9.82
C PHE A 197 3.32 0.24 -8.42
N GLY A 198 2.03 -0.09 -8.31
CA GLY A 198 1.30 -0.21 -7.05
C GLY A 198 0.95 -1.66 -6.72
N ILE A 199 0.78 -1.96 -5.44
CA ILE A 199 0.18 -3.22 -4.95
C ILE A 199 -1.10 -2.88 -4.21
N ASN A 200 -2.24 -3.37 -4.69
CA ASN A 200 -3.55 -3.07 -4.08
C ASN A 200 -3.88 -4.00 -2.88
N ARG A 201 -5.04 -3.78 -2.22
CA ARG A 201 -5.45 -4.57 -1.05
C ARG A 201 -5.68 -6.05 -1.36
N ASN A 202 -5.98 -6.37 -2.62
CA ASN A 202 -6.16 -7.74 -3.10
C ASN A 202 -4.86 -8.39 -3.59
N ARG A 203 -3.71 -7.75 -3.33
CA ARG A 203 -2.36 -8.19 -3.74
C ARG A 203 -2.19 -8.31 -5.27
N LYS A 204 -2.96 -7.53 -6.04
CA LYS A 204 -2.67 -7.35 -7.46
C LYS A 204 -1.66 -6.23 -7.63
N VAL A 205 -0.73 -6.43 -8.56
CA VAL A 205 0.17 -5.38 -9.01
C VAL A 205 -0.57 -4.60 -10.08
N PHE A 206 -0.44 -3.28 -10.08
CA PHE A 206 -0.97 -2.48 -11.18
C PHE A 206 0.00 -1.39 -11.61
N MET A 207 -0.06 -1.08 -12.90
CA MET A 207 0.77 -0.08 -13.57
C MET A 207 -0.11 0.72 -14.53
N TRP A 208 0.33 1.93 -14.90
CA TRP A 208 -0.40 2.74 -15.87
C TRP A 208 -0.15 2.25 -17.30
N LEU A 209 -1.23 2.08 -18.07
CA LEU A 209 -1.17 1.61 -19.45
C LEU A 209 -0.22 2.43 -20.33
N GLY A 210 -0.22 3.76 -20.18
CA GLY A 210 0.67 4.65 -20.94
C GLY A 210 2.14 4.60 -20.50
N ASP A 211 2.44 4.09 -19.30
CA ASP A 211 3.83 3.83 -18.89
C ASP A 211 4.30 2.45 -19.38
N ILE A 212 3.40 1.46 -19.38
CA ILE A 212 3.66 0.15 -20.00
C ILE A 212 3.98 0.30 -21.49
N ASP A 213 3.29 1.20 -22.20
CA ASP A 213 3.52 1.46 -23.63
C ASP A 213 4.97 1.85 -23.97
N LYS A 214 5.66 2.50 -23.01
CA LYS A 214 7.05 2.96 -23.16
C LYS A 214 8.06 1.82 -22.96
N LEU A 215 7.63 0.68 -22.42
CA LEU A 215 8.52 -0.44 -22.16
C LEU A 215 8.93 -1.15 -23.47
N PRO A 216 10.12 -1.77 -23.50
CA PRO A 216 10.50 -2.68 -24.57
C PRO A 216 9.45 -3.77 -24.82
N LEU A 217 9.26 -4.15 -26.08
CA LEU A 217 8.17 -5.07 -26.48
C LEU A 217 8.22 -6.43 -25.75
N ASN A 218 9.42 -6.96 -25.49
CA ASN A 218 9.62 -8.18 -24.71
C ASN A 218 9.15 -8.04 -23.25
N GLU A 219 9.29 -6.86 -22.65
CA GLU A 219 8.76 -6.58 -21.31
C GLU A 219 7.24 -6.51 -21.33
N GLN A 220 6.65 -5.87 -22.35
CA GLN A 220 5.19 -5.84 -22.51
C GLN A 220 4.60 -7.25 -22.65
N TYR A 221 5.26 -8.15 -23.41
CA TYR A 221 4.83 -9.55 -23.50
C TYR A 221 4.92 -10.31 -22.18
N TYR A 222 5.96 -10.06 -21.38
CA TYR A 222 6.07 -10.68 -20.05
C TYR A 222 4.99 -10.15 -19.09
N LEU A 223 4.76 -8.84 -19.06
CA LEU A 223 3.64 -8.28 -18.29
C LEU A 223 2.32 -8.90 -18.74
N ARG A 224 2.13 -9.10 -20.05
CA ARG A 224 0.91 -9.69 -20.59
C ARG A 224 0.65 -11.11 -20.11
N SER A 225 1.68 -11.91 -19.83
CA SER A 225 1.49 -13.29 -19.34
C SER A 225 0.94 -13.35 -17.92
N GLU A 226 1.11 -12.28 -17.13
CA GLU A 226 0.62 -12.19 -15.75
C GLU A 226 -0.57 -11.24 -15.61
N ASN A 227 -1.06 -10.67 -16.71
CA ASN A 227 -2.15 -9.71 -16.74
C ASN A 227 -3.50 -10.36 -16.46
N VAL A 228 -4.26 -9.77 -15.54
CA VAL A 228 -5.55 -10.25 -15.06
C VAL A 228 -6.63 -9.18 -15.20
N GLU A 229 -7.90 -9.58 -15.08
CA GLU A 229 -9.00 -8.62 -15.04
C GLU A 229 -8.84 -7.61 -13.89
N SER A 230 -9.31 -6.39 -14.14
CA SER A 230 -9.40 -5.35 -13.11
C SER A 230 -10.26 -5.83 -11.95
N ASP A 231 -9.80 -5.62 -10.72
CA ASP A 231 -10.64 -5.69 -9.53
C ASP A 231 -11.08 -4.32 -9.04
N HIS A 232 -10.82 -3.27 -9.83
CA HIS A 232 -11.26 -1.90 -9.57
C HIS A 232 -10.66 -1.25 -8.31
N ASP A 233 -9.71 -1.90 -7.63
CA ASP A 233 -9.11 -1.41 -6.38
C ASP A 233 -7.72 -0.82 -6.63
N LEU A 234 -7.57 0.48 -6.42
CA LEU A 234 -6.29 1.20 -6.52
C LEU A 234 -5.74 1.64 -5.17
N TYR A 235 -6.35 1.20 -4.06
CA TYR A 235 -5.87 1.54 -2.72
C TYR A 235 -4.39 1.14 -2.58
N SER A 236 -3.52 2.14 -2.56
CA SER A 236 -2.08 2.00 -2.48
C SER A 236 -1.44 3.37 -2.33
N GLU A 237 -0.26 3.40 -1.71
CA GLU A 237 0.59 4.58 -1.65
C GLU A 237 1.04 5.02 -3.06
N PHE A 238 1.05 4.11 -4.04
CA PHE A 238 1.34 4.43 -5.44
C PHE A 238 0.30 5.38 -6.04
N TYR A 239 -1.00 5.05 -5.89
CA TYR A 239 -2.07 5.95 -6.33
C TYR A 239 -2.03 7.25 -5.52
N GLU A 240 -1.87 7.18 -4.20
CA GLU A 240 -1.86 8.38 -3.34
C GLU A 240 -0.71 9.33 -3.72
N SER A 241 0.47 8.79 -3.99
CA SER A 241 1.63 9.60 -4.41
C SER A 241 1.49 10.18 -5.81
N GLN A 242 1.03 9.40 -6.80
CA GLN A 242 1.01 9.87 -8.19
C GLN A 242 -0.24 10.67 -8.57
N ILE A 243 -1.37 10.42 -7.90
CA ILE A 243 -2.66 11.03 -8.23
C ILE A 243 -3.10 12.05 -7.18
N GLU A 244 -3.02 11.69 -5.89
CA GLU A 244 -3.41 12.59 -4.79
C GLU A 244 -2.27 13.50 -4.34
N VAL A 245 -1.06 13.32 -4.89
CA VAL A 245 0.15 14.09 -4.55
C VAL A 245 0.46 14.02 -3.05
N GLN A 246 0.22 12.86 -2.45
CA GLN A 246 0.54 12.58 -1.05
C GLN A 246 1.89 11.87 -0.98
N PHE A 247 2.85 12.49 -0.30
CA PHE A 247 4.14 11.85 -0.05
C PHE A 247 3.91 10.53 0.70
N SER A 248 4.40 9.42 0.14
CA SER A 248 4.44 8.16 0.86
C SER A 248 5.29 8.31 2.11
N ASN A 249 4.87 7.70 3.20
CA ASN A 249 5.76 7.56 4.34
C ASN A 249 6.96 6.70 3.92
N PRO A 250 8.17 6.96 4.46
CA PRO A 250 9.28 6.04 4.25
C PRO A 250 8.86 4.64 4.71
N SER A 251 9.36 3.60 4.03
CA SER A 251 9.15 2.23 4.46
C SER A 251 9.52 2.06 5.95
N PRO A 252 8.81 1.19 6.70
CA PRO A 252 9.14 0.93 8.09
C PRO A 252 10.62 0.60 8.34
N GLU A 253 11.25 -0.08 7.37
CA GLU A 253 12.67 -0.40 7.33
C GLU A 253 13.55 0.85 7.20
N ASN A 254 13.26 1.72 6.23
CA ASN A 254 14.01 2.97 6.05
C ASN A 254 13.90 3.86 7.29
N PHE A 255 12.71 3.93 7.90
CA PHE A 255 12.53 4.65 9.16
C PHE A 255 13.34 4.01 10.29
N LEU A 256 13.33 2.68 10.40
CA LEU A 256 14.14 1.95 11.39
C LEU A 256 15.64 2.23 11.21
N PHE A 257 16.16 2.19 9.98
CA PHE A 257 17.57 2.49 9.69
C PHE A 257 17.93 3.94 10.01
N HIS A 258 17.03 4.87 9.74
CA HIS A 258 17.20 6.27 10.10
C HIS A 258 17.33 6.45 11.62
N VAL A 259 16.38 5.94 12.41
CA VAL A 259 16.43 6.06 13.88
C VAL A 259 17.65 5.33 14.45
N ARG A 260 18.05 4.18 13.89
CA ARG A 260 19.31 3.51 14.26
C ARG A 260 20.52 4.41 14.03
N SER A 261 20.60 5.05 12.85
CA SER A 261 21.70 5.95 12.51
C SER A 261 21.76 7.16 13.45
N GLU A 262 20.61 7.77 13.74
CA GLU A 262 20.51 8.87 14.70
C GLU A 262 20.94 8.40 16.11
N THR A 263 20.48 7.23 16.54
CA THR A 263 20.90 6.62 17.82
C THR A 263 22.41 6.43 17.88
N ASN A 264 23.03 5.95 16.81
CA ASN A 264 24.47 5.71 16.78
C ASN A 264 25.26 7.03 16.84
N GLN A 265 24.81 8.05 16.10
CA GLN A 265 25.40 9.38 16.11
C GLN A 265 25.25 10.05 17.48
N THR A 266 24.08 10.01 18.10
CA THR A 266 23.87 10.53 19.45
C THR A 266 24.67 9.74 20.48
N CYS A 267 24.81 8.42 20.34
CA CYS A 267 25.68 7.63 21.22
C CYS A 267 27.14 8.10 21.12
N ARG A 268 27.61 8.41 19.92
CA ARG A 268 28.95 8.96 19.70
C ARG A 268 29.13 10.32 20.35
N GLU A 269 28.17 11.22 20.17
CA GLU A 269 28.19 12.58 20.71
C GLU A 269 28.14 12.56 22.24
N GLU A 270 27.21 11.80 22.81
CA GLU A 270 26.93 11.81 24.25
C GLU A 270 27.82 10.86 25.03
N ARG A 271 28.44 9.85 24.42
CA ARG A 271 29.21 8.82 25.16
C ARG A 271 30.58 8.52 24.57
N GLY A 272 31.00 9.24 23.53
CA GLY A 272 32.34 9.13 22.96
C GLY A 272 32.63 7.83 22.23
N GLY A 273 31.61 7.04 21.88
CA GLY A 273 31.76 5.79 21.15
C GLY A 273 30.49 5.39 20.40
N TYR A 274 30.63 4.47 19.45
CA TYR A 274 29.51 4.01 18.63
C TYR A 274 28.87 2.79 19.25
N LEU A 275 27.53 2.76 19.26
CA LEU A 275 26.77 1.56 19.63
C LEU A 275 26.94 0.46 18.58
N HIS A 276 27.06 0.84 17.31
CA HIS A 276 27.27 -0.05 16.18
C HIS A 276 28.55 0.28 15.40
N THR A 277 29.34 -0.74 15.04
CA THR A 277 30.55 -0.64 14.22
C THR A 277 30.25 -0.69 12.72
N PHE A 278 31.26 -0.42 11.88
CA PHE A 278 31.25 -0.63 10.42
C PHE A 278 30.16 0.12 9.63
N GLU A 279 29.82 1.36 10.01
CA GLU A 279 28.75 2.12 9.32
C GLU A 279 28.87 2.13 7.80
N GLY A 280 30.06 2.30 7.21
CA GLY A 280 30.22 2.32 5.76
C GLY A 280 30.00 0.98 5.04
N GLU A 281 30.31 -0.15 5.69
CA GLU A 281 30.02 -1.49 5.14
C GLU A 281 28.53 -1.82 5.31
N ILE A 282 27.96 -1.44 6.47
CA ILE A 282 26.54 -1.57 6.77
C ILE A 282 25.67 -0.71 5.86
N SER A 283 26.13 0.47 5.45
CA SER A 283 25.42 1.31 4.48
C SER A 283 25.13 0.55 3.19
N LYS A 284 26.08 -0.26 2.69
CA LYS A 284 25.85 -1.08 1.49
C LYS A 284 24.86 -2.20 1.74
N VAL A 285 24.87 -2.79 2.94
CA VAL A 285 23.88 -3.81 3.31
C VAL A 285 22.48 -3.19 3.39
N ILE A 286 22.36 -2.01 3.99
CA ILE A 286 21.10 -1.25 4.07
C ILE A 286 20.60 -0.83 2.68
N GLU A 287 21.48 -0.34 1.81
CA GLU A 287 21.14 0.07 0.43
C GLU A 287 20.54 -1.06 -0.41
N ASN A 288 20.90 -2.31 -0.12
CA ASN A 288 20.41 -3.49 -0.83
C ASN A 288 19.34 -4.26 -0.04
N LEU A 289 18.85 -3.71 1.07
CA LEU A 289 17.87 -4.37 1.94
C LEU A 289 16.45 -3.96 1.55
N ASP A 290 15.85 -4.76 0.68
CA ASP A 290 14.46 -4.62 0.31
C ASP A 290 13.52 -5.48 1.15
N ARG A 291 12.33 -4.95 1.41
CA ARG A 291 11.22 -5.71 1.97
C ARG A 291 10.89 -6.90 1.04
N PRO A 292 10.70 -8.13 1.56
CA PRO A 292 10.26 -9.24 0.74
C PRO A 292 8.88 -8.96 0.12
N VAL A 293 8.79 -9.03 -1.20
CA VAL A 293 7.51 -9.11 -1.93
C VAL A 293 6.85 -10.47 -1.71
N PHE A 294 7.68 -11.51 -1.69
CA PHE A 294 7.29 -12.90 -1.54
C PHE A 294 7.74 -13.44 -0.19
N TRP A 295 6.82 -14.05 0.55
CA TRP A 295 7.04 -14.46 1.94
C TRP A 295 7.40 -15.95 2.10
N GLN A 296 7.98 -16.56 1.05
CA GLN A 296 8.58 -17.88 1.19
C GLN A 296 9.98 -17.77 1.80
N GLU A 297 10.42 -18.81 2.51
CA GLU A 297 11.68 -18.83 3.26
C GLU A 297 12.90 -18.38 2.43
N LYS A 298 12.99 -18.78 1.16
CA LYS A 298 14.09 -18.41 0.26
C LYS A 298 14.22 -16.91 -0.02
N HIS A 299 13.11 -16.16 0.09
CA HIS A 299 13.09 -14.70 -0.10
C HIS A 299 13.20 -13.95 1.22
N VAL A 300 12.66 -14.52 2.31
CA VAL A 300 12.70 -13.90 3.65
C VAL A 300 14.08 -14.04 4.28
N LYS A 301 14.75 -15.18 4.06
CA LYS A 301 16.03 -15.49 4.68
C LYS A 301 17.11 -14.42 4.43
N PRO A 302 17.42 -14.01 3.18
CA PRO A 302 18.45 -13.01 2.93
C PRO A 302 18.17 -11.68 3.63
N VAL A 303 16.90 -11.26 3.67
CA VAL A 303 16.50 -10.01 4.33
C VAL A 303 16.66 -10.10 5.85
N VAL A 304 16.24 -11.21 6.47
CA VAL A 304 16.40 -11.41 7.92
C VAL A 304 17.87 -11.56 8.30
N GLU A 305 18.70 -12.19 7.45
CA GLU A 305 20.16 -12.26 7.62
C GLU A 305 20.78 -10.86 7.58
N ALA A 306 20.45 -10.06 6.57
CA ALA A 306 20.92 -8.68 6.44
C ALA A 306 20.48 -7.82 7.63
N LEU A 307 19.20 -7.90 8.05
CA LEU A 307 18.72 -7.20 9.25
C LEU A 307 19.51 -7.60 10.51
N ASN A 308 19.78 -8.89 10.70
CA ASN A 308 20.54 -9.36 11.85
C ASN A 308 21.99 -8.85 11.83
N GLU A 309 22.63 -8.82 10.66
CA GLU A 309 23.95 -8.23 10.48
C GLU A 309 23.95 -6.74 10.91
N VAL A 310 22.99 -5.98 10.38
CA VAL A 310 22.85 -4.53 10.64
C VAL A 310 22.50 -4.23 12.10
N MET A 311 21.67 -5.03 12.74
CA MET A 311 21.09 -4.70 14.06
C MET A 311 21.77 -5.42 15.24
N VAL A 312 22.31 -6.62 15.02
CA VAL A 312 22.81 -7.49 16.11
C VAL A 312 24.30 -7.75 15.99
N GLU A 313 24.79 -8.12 14.81
CA GLU A 313 26.20 -8.46 14.62
C GLU A 313 27.09 -7.21 14.64
N SER A 314 26.56 -6.07 14.20
CA SER A 314 27.26 -4.79 14.25
C SER A 314 27.39 -4.17 15.64
N LEU A 315 26.78 -4.73 16.69
CA LEU A 315 26.88 -4.16 18.04
C LEU A 315 28.35 -4.13 18.52
N ASP A 316 28.82 -2.96 18.93
CA ASP A 316 30.20 -2.77 19.38
C ASP A 316 30.42 -3.37 20.78
N THR A 317 30.82 -4.64 20.83
CA THR A 317 31.08 -5.32 22.09
C THR A 317 32.26 -4.73 22.88
N GLN A 318 33.20 -4.04 22.24
CA GLN A 318 34.32 -3.40 22.94
C GLN A 318 33.84 -2.13 23.64
N PHE A 319 33.08 -1.29 22.94
CA PHE A 319 32.43 -0.11 23.50
C PHE A 319 31.50 -0.48 24.66
N LEU A 320 30.59 -1.43 24.47
CA LEU A 320 29.65 -1.86 25.50
C LEU A 320 30.36 -2.36 26.78
N LYS A 321 31.46 -3.10 26.63
CA LYS A 321 32.29 -3.54 27.77
C LYS A 321 33.01 -2.38 28.45
N GLY A 322 33.44 -1.37 27.68
CA GLY A 322 34.04 -0.14 28.19
C GLY A 322 33.09 0.59 29.12
N GLU A 323 31.87 0.85 28.67
CA GLU A 323 30.84 1.55 29.44
C GLU A 323 30.39 0.79 30.70
N LEU A 324 30.42 -0.55 30.66
CA LEU A 324 30.00 -1.39 31.79
C LEU A 324 31.11 -1.66 32.82
N LYS A 325 32.37 -1.32 32.51
CA LYS A 325 33.54 -1.74 33.29
C LYS A 325 33.51 -1.26 34.75
N ASP A 326 32.98 -0.06 34.99
CA ASP A 326 32.91 0.55 36.32
C ASP A 326 31.57 0.29 37.02
N LEU A 327 30.61 -0.31 36.32
CA LEU A 327 29.26 -0.60 36.83
C LEU A 327 29.05 -2.08 37.16
N CYS A 328 29.87 -2.98 36.61
CA CYS A 328 29.77 -4.43 36.75
C CYS A 328 31.13 -5.04 37.15
N ARG A 329 31.13 -6.20 37.81
CA ARG A 329 32.38 -6.92 38.06
C ARG A 329 32.92 -7.48 36.74
N LYS A 330 34.24 -7.51 36.58
CA LYS A 330 34.88 -8.05 35.35
C LYS A 330 34.44 -9.47 35.01
N ASP A 331 34.24 -10.31 36.02
CA ASP A 331 33.79 -11.69 35.83
C ASP A 331 32.35 -11.76 35.31
N ASP A 332 31.50 -10.78 35.63
CA ASP A 332 30.11 -10.72 35.17
C ASP A 332 30.00 -10.35 33.68
N LEU A 333 31.05 -9.76 33.11
CA LEU A 333 31.12 -9.34 31.70
C LEU A 333 31.85 -10.36 30.81
N LYS A 334 32.53 -11.33 31.43
CA LYS A 334 33.35 -12.31 30.71
C LYS A 334 32.46 -13.36 30.05
N GLY A 335 32.64 -13.55 28.74
CA GLY A 335 31.90 -14.56 27.97
C GLY A 335 30.47 -14.16 27.56
N LEU A 336 30.01 -12.95 27.88
CA LEU A 336 28.74 -12.45 27.38
C LEU A 336 28.81 -12.13 25.88
N GLY A 337 27.80 -12.60 25.13
CA GLY A 337 27.58 -12.22 23.74
C GLY A 337 27.03 -10.79 23.59
N SER A 338 27.01 -10.27 22.37
CA SER A 338 26.62 -8.88 22.04
C SER A 338 25.25 -8.50 22.61
N LEU A 339 24.22 -9.32 22.41
CA LEU A 339 22.86 -9.06 22.90
C LEU A 339 22.79 -8.94 24.44
N LYS A 340 23.52 -9.79 25.17
CA LYS A 340 23.53 -9.74 26.64
C LYS A 340 24.31 -8.54 27.17
N LEU A 341 25.38 -8.13 26.48
CA LEU A 341 26.09 -6.89 26.78
C LEU A 341 25.20 -5.67 26.51
N PHE A 342 24.48 -5.67 25.39
CA PHE A 342 23.56 -4.62 25.01
C PHE A 342 22.40 -4.47 25.99
N GLU A 343 21.74 -5.58 26.37
CA GLU A 343 20.69 -5.59 27.40
C GLU A 343 21.20 -5.03 28.73
N LYS A 344 22.41 -5.42 29.16
CA LYS A 344 23.04 -4.89 30.38
C LYS A 344 23.39 -3.41 30.26
N TRP A 345 23.80 -2.95 29.08
CA TRP A 345 24.10 -1.54 28.84
C TRP A 345 22.83 -0.70 28.95
N ILE A 346 21.71 -1.15 28.37
CA ILE A 346 20.40 -0.49 28.55
C ILE A 346 20.01 -0.41 30.05
N ASP A 347 20.20 -1.49 30.81
CA ASP A 347 19.91 -1.53 32.25
C ASP A 347 20.83 -0.63 33.09
N LYS A 348 22.15 -0.79 32.97
CA LYS A 348 23.10 -0.19 33.90
C LYS A 348 23.55 1.20 33.49
N VAL A 349 23.70 1.42 32.20
CA VAL A 349 24.23 2.67 31.65
C VAL A 349 23.10 3.64 31.39
N LEU A 350 22.11 3.26 30.58
CA LEU A 350 20.98 4.13 30.27
C LEU A 350 19.91 4.15 31.36
N LYS A 351 19.89 3.13 32.24
CA LYS A 351 18.92 3.00 33.34
C LYS A 351 17.48 3.02 32.85
N CYS A 352 17.25 2.47 31.66
CA CYS A 352 15.92 2.41 31.08
C CYS A 352 15.04 1.46 31.91
N PRO A 353 13.83 1.88 32.33
CA PRO A 353 12.87 0.95 32.88
C PRO A 353 12.50 -0.08 31.82
N LYS A 354 12.21 -1.33 32.23
CA LYS A 354 11.87 -2.42 31.31
C LYS A 354 12.95 -2.68 30.23
N PHE A 355 14.23 -2.54 30.58
CA PHE A 355 15.35 -2.80 29.67
C PHE A 355 15.27 -4.14 28.92
N ALA A 356 14.70 -5.18 29.56
CA ALA A 356 14.49 -6.48 28.93
C ALA A 356 13.51 -6.42 27.76
N ASP A 357 12.43 -5.63 27.88
CA ASP A 357 11.43 -5.44 26.82
C ASP A 357 12.02 -4.65 25.65
N ILE A 358 12.93 -3.70 25.93
CA ILE A 358 13.67 -2.92 24.92
C ILE A 358 14.67 -3.80 24.16
N ALA A 359 15.35 -4.72 24.85
CA ALA A 359 16.29 -5.64 24.20
C ALA A 359 15.59 -6.81 23.48
N LEU A 360 14.35 -7.13 23.86
CA LEU A 360 13.60 -8.29 23.38
C LEU A 360 13.54 -8.43 21.85
N PRO A 361 13.28 -7.36 21.05
CA PRO A 361 13.15 -7.48 19.61
C PRO A 361 14.45 -7.90 18.92
N PHE A 362 15.62 -7.55 19.49
CA PHE A 362 16.92 -7.97 18.98
C PHE A 362 17.16 -9.48 19.19
N TYR A 363 16.71 -10.02 20.32
CA TYR A 363 16.70 -11.47 20.54
C TYR A 363 15.73 -12.18 19.58
N VAL A 364 14.55 -11.59 19.33
CA VAL A 364 13.59 -12.15 18.37
C VAL A 364 14.17 -12.14 16.96
N LEU A 365 14.84 -11.07 16.54
CA LEU A 365 15.52 -10.99 15.24
C LEU A 365 16.58 -12.08 15.09
N TYR A 366 17.41 -12.28 16.11
CA TYR A 366 18.41 -13.35 16.12
C TYR A 366 17.77 -14.74 16.00
N ASP A 367 16.70 -15.00 16.74
CA ASP A 367 15.98 -16.27 16.66
C ASP A 367 15.25 -16.44 15.32
N PHE A 368 14.77 -15.35 14.72
CA PHE A 368 14.14 -15.37 13.40
C PHE A 368 15.17 -15.68 12.30
N ARG A 369 16.39 -15.15 12.41
CA ARG A 369 17.53 -15.52 11.56
C ARG A 369 17.89 -16.99 11.69
N ILE A 370 17.83 -17.53 12.91
CA ILE A 370 18.01 -18.96 13.13
C ILE A 370 16.89 -19.72 12.44
N LEU A 371 15.63 -19.37 12.69
CA LEU A 371 14.45 -20.01 12.10
C LEU A 371 14.50 -20.07 10.56
N SER A 372 14.98 -19.01 9.92
CA SER A 372 15.10 -18.91 8.46
C SER A 372 16.29 -19.70 7.87
N SER A 373 17.11 -20.34 8.70
CA SER A 373 18.21 -21.20 8.26
C SER A 373 17.75 -22.63 7.96
N HIS A 374 18.17 -23.17 6.80
CA HIS A 374 17.67 -24.42 6.22
C HIS A 374 18.05 -25.73 6.97
N LEU A 375 18.67 -25.66 8.15
CA LEU A 375 19.19 -26.84 8.87
C LEU A 375 18.78 -26.83 10.35
N ILE A 376 17.48 -26.86 10.60
CA ILE A 376 16.90 -27.01 11.94
C ILE A 376 15.93 -28.18 11.93
N LEU A 377 16.02 -29.06 12.93
CA LEU A 377 15.04 -30.12 13.17
C LEU A 377 13.62 -29.52 13.30
N ASP A 378 12.62 -30.11 12.66
CA ASP A 378 11.24 -29.59 12.60
C ASP A 378 10.67 -29.23 13.98
N ALA A 379 10.89 -30.09 14.99
CA ALA A 379 10.44 -29.84 16.36
C ALA A 379 11.08 -28.57 16.98
N ARG A 380 12.36 -28.30 16.66
CA ARG A 380 13.06 -27.09 17.10
C ARG A 380 12.58 -25.87 16.32
N ARG A 381 12.27 -26.02 15.02
CA ARG A 381 11.70 -24.95 14.19
C ARG A 381 10.35 -24.48 14.74
N GLU A 382 9.45 -25.41 15.03
CA GLU A 382 8.15 -25.08 15.63
C GLU A 382 8.28 -24.42 17.01
N ALA A 383 9.17 -24.93 17.87
CA ALA A 383 9.40 -24.35 19.18
C ALA A 383 9.95 -22.91 19.09
N THR A 384 10.88 -22.66 18.16
CA THR A 384 11.39 -21.31 17.90
C THR A 384 10.30 -20.39 17.38
N LEU A 385 9.47 -20.84 16.42
CA LEU A 385 8.36 -20.05 15.89
C LEU A 385 7.33 -19.69 16.98
N ARG A 386 6.93 -20.64 17.83
CA ARG A 386 6.06 -20.38 18.98
C ARG A 386 6.67 -19.35 19.93
N SER A 387 7.96 -19.47 20.23
CA SER A 387 8.68 -18.51 21.08
C SER A 387 8.77 -17.12 20.47
N ILE A 388 8.96 -17.00 19.15
CA ILE A 388 8.93 -15.72 18.42
C ILE A 388 7.53 -15.11 18.53
N ASN A 389 6.49 -15.87 18.20
CA ASN A 389 5.10 -15.40 18.28
C ASN A 389 4.75 -14.91 19.68
N GLN A 390 5.07 -15.68 20.72
CA GLN A 390 4.80 -15.31 22.10
C GLN A 390 5.48 -13.99 22.50
N ARG A 391 6.76 -13.81 22.15
CA ARG A 391 7.53 -12.58 22.45
C ARG A 391 7.06 -11.37 21.65
N LEU A 392 6.49 -11.58 20.47
CA LEU A 392 5.90 -10.51 19.66
C LEU A 392 4.45 -10.21 20.04
N GLY A 393 3.81 -11.04 20.87
CA GLY A 393 2.38 -10.91 21.22
C GLY A 393 1.44 -11.40 20.12
N LEU A 394 1.89 -12.33 19.29
CA LEU A 394 1.13 -12.97 18.21
C LEU A 394 0.54 -14.32 18.68
N ALA A 395 -0.44 -14.83 17.94
CA ALA A 395 -0.99 -16.17 18.18
C ALA A 395 0.12 -17.23 18.04
N GLU A 396 0.19 -18.20 18.95
CA GLU A 396 1.29 -19.18 19.00
C GLU A 396 1.40 -20.02 17.72
N ASP A 397 0.27 -20.33 17.09
CA ASP A 397 0.13 -21.08 15.85
C ASP A 397 0.30 -20.23 14.57
N ASN A 398 0.62 -18.94 14.71
CA ASN A 398 0.85 -18.06 13.57
C ASN A 398 2.06 -18.51 12.75
N ALA A 399 1.83 -18.78 11.46
CA ALA A 399 2.87 -19.09 10.48
C ALA A 399 3.09 -17.97 9.46
N ASN A 400 2.45 -16.80 9.63
CA ASN A 400 2.57 -15.70 8.70
C ASN A 400 3.87 -14.91 8.93
N TYR A 401 4.87 -15.17 8.09
CA TYR A 401 6.17 -14.48 8.14
C TYR A 401 6.07 -12.98 7.88
N GLU A 402 5.12 -12.54 7.04
CA GLU A 402 4.85 -11.10 6.81
C GLU A 402 4.44 -10.41 8.10
N LEU A 403 3.51 -11.01 8.84
CA LEU A 403 3.03 -10.47 10.10
C LEU A 403 4.13 -10.45 11.17
N ILE A 404 4.91 -11.53 11.28
CA ILE A 404 6.04 -11.62 12.23
C ILE A 404 7.05 -10.51 11.94
N TYR A 405 7.41 -10.36 10.68
CA TYR A 405 8.37 -9.36 10.23
C TYR A 405 7.86 -7.93 10.51
N ASP A 406 6.60 -7.62 10.17
CA ASP A 406 6.01 -6.30 10.39
C ASP A 406 6.00 -5.90 11.87
N VAL A 407 5.60 -6.82 12.76
CA VAL A 407 5.59 -6.58 14.20
C VAL A 407 7.02 -6.47 14.75
N LEU A 408 7.95 -7.26 14.24
CA LEU A 408 9.37 -7.19 14.63
C LEU A 408 10.00 -5.84 14.26
N ILE A 409 9.80 -5.35 13.03
CA ILE A 409 10.31 -4.04 12.60
C ILE A 409 9.74 -2.92 13.46
N GLY A 410 8.43 -2.95 13.74
CA GLY A 410 7.78 -1.98 14.62
C GLY A 410 8.40 -1.96 16.03
N LYS A 411 8.63 -3.13 16.62
CA LYS A 411 9.25 -3.22 17.96
C LYS A 411 10.72 -2.84 17.99
N LEU A 412 11.49 -3.15 16.95
CA LEU A 412 12.89 -2.71 16.81
C LEU A 412 12.94 -1.18 16.75
N LYS A 413 12.05 -0.56 15.96
CA LYS A 413 11.92 0.89 15.86
C LYS A 413 11.63 1.50 17.24
N GLU A 414 10.59 1.03 17.93
CA GLU A 414 10.24 1.50 19.28
C GLU A 414 11.42 1.40 20.25
N SER A 415 12.21 0.32 20.15
CA SER A 415 13.38 0.11 21.00
C SER A 415 14.47 1.16 20.76
N TYR A 416 14.77 1.47 19.50
CA TYR A 416 15.72 2.53 19.15
C TYR A 416 15.21 3.92 19.55
N GLU A 417 13.93 4.24 19.36
CA GLU A 417 13.34 5.52 19.78
C GLU A 417 13.49 5.73 21.30
N ILE A 418 13.26 4.68 22.10
CA ILE A 418 13.45 4.73 23.55
C ILE A 418 14.93 4.94 23.90
N ILE A 419 15.84 4.18 23.27
CA ILE A 419 17.29 4.30 23.50
C ILE A 419 17.77 5.72 23.15
N PHE A 420 17.36 6.24 22.01
CA PHE A 420 17.66 7.59 21.55
C PHE A 420 17.22 8.65 22.56
N ALA A 421 15.96 8.59 23.02
CA ALA A 421 15.44 9.52 24.02
C ALA A 421 16.23 9.46 25.35
N HIS A 422 16.63 8.27 25.79
CA HIS A 422 17.41 8.09 27.00
C HIS A 422 18.86 8.60 26.87
N LEU A 423 19.47 8.47 25.70
CA LEU A 423 20.77 9.06 25.41
C LEU A 423 20.72 10.58 25.50
N GLN A 424 19.72 11.21 24.87
CA GLN A 424 19.54 12.67 24.92
C GLN A 424 19.23 13.21 26.32
N ALA A 425 18.55 12.43 27.15
CA ALA A 425 18.21 12.82 28.53
C ALA A 425 19.38 12.69 29.51
N GLN A 426 20.46 12.00 29.14
CA GLN A 426 21.64 11.79 29.98
C GLN A 426 22.93 12.21 29.25
N PRO A 427 23.06 13.50 28.88
CA PRO A 427 24.27 13.97 28.22
C PRO A 427 25.47 13.82 29.14
N SER A 428 26.61 13.38 28.60
CA SER A 428 27.83 13.29 29.38
C SER A 428 28.27 14.67 29.87
N LYS A 429 28.73 14.73 31.12
CA LYS A 429 29.38 15.91 31.69
C LYS A 429 30.74 16.18 31.09
#